data_AF-A0A960K7C6-F1
#
_entry.id   AF-A0A960K7C6-F1
#
_cell.length_a   1.000
_cell.length_b   1.000
_cell.length_c   1.000
_cell.angle_alpha   90.00
_cell.angle_beta   90.00
_cell.angle_gamma   90.00
#
_symmetry.space_group_name_H-M   'P 1'
#
loop_
_entity.id
_entity.type
_entity.pdbx_description
1 polymer ?
#
loop_
_entity_poly.entity_id
_entity_poly.type
_entity_poly.pdbx_seq_one_letter_code
_entity_poly.pdbx_strand_id
1 'polypeptide(L)'
;ARLDTRSDSAGELLLLSEQDRRRWDPRRLRLGFHYLVRAARGDRVTTYHLEAEIAACHAQAPSFETTDWQRILDSYDELLLLNPSPVIALNRAVALGQIRGPAAALEEIAGLRDHPALADYYPLHATLGELYHQTGREAEALLHYRRALELTACEPVRRFLRRRLAR
;
A
#
# COMPACT_ATOMS: atom_id res chain seq x y z
N ALA A 1 15.55 3.38 1.78
CA ALA A 1 16.07 3.57 0.41
C ALA A 1 15.35 4.68 -0.35
N ARG A 2 14.01 4.73 -0.32
CA ARG A 2 13.19 5.59 -1.19
C ARG A 2 12.83 7.00 -0.70
N LEU A 3 13.45 7.53 0.37
CA LEU A 3 12.97 8.78 1.00
C LEU A 3 12.95 9.96 0.01
N ASP A 4 14.01 10.09 -0.79
CA ASP A 4 14.20 11.19 -1.74
C ASP A 4 13.37 11.06 -3.03
N THR A 5 12.55 10.01 -3.12
CA THR A 5 11.67 9.73 -4.28
C THR A 5 10.20 9.66 -3.89
N ARG A 6 9.84 10.05 -2.65
CA ARG A 6 8.44 10.11 -2.19
C ARG A 6 7.70 11.35 -2.69
N SER A 7 8.43 12.32 -3.21
CA SER A 7 7.86 13.55 -3.76
C SER A 7 8.56 13.98 -5.04
N ASP A 8 7.84 14.70 -5.88
CA ASP A 8 8.41 15.34 -7.08
C ASP A 8 9.15 16.65 -6.74
N SER A 9 9.62 17.36 -7.77
CA SER A 9 10.31 18.64 -7.61
C SER A 9 9.43 19.77 -7.06
N ALA A 10 8.10 19.63 -7.14
CA ALA A 10 7.14 20.56 -6.53
C ALA A 10 6.80 20.18 -5.08
N GLY A 11 7.38 19.10 -4.55
CA GLY A 11 7.08 18.59 -3.21
C GLY A 11 5.74 17.84 -3.15
N GLU A 12 5.20 17.43 -4.29
CA GLU A 12 3.96 16.69 -4.38
C GLU A 12 4.17 15.21 -4.10
N LEU A 13 3.23 14.60 -3.39
CA LEU A 13 3.28 13.18 -3.07
C LEU A 13 3.26 12.34 -4.36
N LEU A 14 4.20 11.40 -4.46
CA LEU A 14 4.25 10.38 -5.50
C LEU A 14 3.82 9.02 -4.95
N LEU A 15 2.90 8.37 -5.65
CA LEU A 15 2.52 6.97 -5.42
C LEU A 15 3.73 6.05 -5.60
N LEU A 16 3.69 4.85 -5.01
CA LEU A 16 4.80 3.90 -5.12
C LEU A 16 5.10 3.52 -6.58
N SER A 17 4.07 3.49 -7.44
CA SER A 17 4.16 3.25 -8.88
C SER A 17 4.82 4.40 -9.65
N GLU A 18 4.77 5.62 -9.10
CA GLU A 18 5.32 6.83 -9.73
C GLU A 18 6.76 7.13 -9.30
N GLN A 19 7.28 6.41 -8.30
CA GLN A 19 8.65 6.66 -7.81
C GLN A 19 9.68 6.05 -8.76
N ASP A 20 10.65 6.87 -9.16
CA ASP A 20 11.80 6.37 -9.92
C ASP A 20 12.71 5.51 -9.03
N ARG A 21 12.57 4.19 -9.16
CA ARG A 21 13.33 3.20 -8.39
C ARG A 21 14.84 3.26 -8.66
N ARG A 22 15.27 3.81 -9.80
CA ARG A 22 16.70 4.00 -10.13
C ARG A 22 17.37 5.02 -9.20
N ARG A 23 16.60 5.90 -8.58
CA ARG A 23 17.07 6.91 -7.62
C ARG A 23 17.03 6.43 -6.16
N TRP A 24 16.63 5.19 -5.90
CA TRP A 24 16.65 4.64 -4.55
C TRP A 24 18.08 4.40 -4.07
N ASP A 25 18.33 4.72 -2.80
CA ASP A 25 19.66 4.57 -2.20
C ASP A 25 20.09 3.08 -2.19
N PRO A 26 21.09 2.69 -3.02
CA PRO A 26 21.49 1.31 -3.15
C PRO A 26 22.26 0.81 -1.91
N ARG A 27 22.86 1.71 -1.13
CA ARG A 27 23.51 1.33 0.14
C ARG A 27 22.47 0.92 1.17
N ARG A 28 21.38 1.68 1.29
CA ARG A 28 20.25 1.34 2.18
C ARG A 28 19.53 0.06 1.75
N LEU A 29 19.38 -0.17 0.44
CA LEU A 29 18.81 -1.43 -0.07
C LEU A 29 19.66 -2.63 0.33
N ARG A 30 20.97 -2.60 0.03
CA ARG A 30 21.89 -3.69 0.42
C ARG A 30 21.91 -3.94 1.91
N LEU A 31 21.90 -2.87 2.73
CA LEU A 31 21.88 -3.00 4.18
C LEU A 31 20.57 -3.65 4.68
N GLY A 32 19.43 -3.25 4.12
CA GLY A 32 18.14 -3.85 4.44
C GLY A 32 18.10 -5.34 4.12
N PHE A 33 18.52 -5.74 2.91
CA PHE A 33 18.58 -7.15 2.53
C PHE A 33 19.57 -7.95 3.38
N HIS A 34 20.72 -7.38 3.72
CA HIS A 34 21.69 -8.01 4.60
C HIS A 34 21.06 -8.39 5.96
N TYR A 35 20.35 -7.46 6.59
CA TYR A 35 19.73 -7.72 7.89
C TYR A 35 18.51 -8.62 7.78
N LEU A 36 17.73 -8.55 6.70
CA LEU A 36 16.63 -9.49 6.45
C LEU A 36 17.14 -10.93 6.38
N VAL A 37 18.19 -11.19 5.59
CA VAL A 37 18.82 -12.52 5.49
C VAL A 37 19.38 -12.99 6.83
N ARG A 38 19.87 -12.09 7.67
CA ARG A 38 20.36 -12.44 9.01
C ARG A 38 19.22 -12.74 9.98
N ALA A 39 18.12 -11.99 9.91
CA ALA A 39 16.95 -12.18 10.75
C ALA A 39 16.23 -13.49 10.42
N ALA A 40 16.15 -13.83 9.14
CA ALA A 40 15.53 -15.08 8.65
C ALA A 40 16.30 -16.37 9.02
N ARG A 41 17.34 -16.29 9.87
CA ARG A 41 18.06 -17.47 10.38
C ARG A 41 17.31 -18.02 11.60
N GLY A 42 16.86 -19.27 11.51
CA GLY A 42 16.19 -19.96 12.60
C GLY A 42 14.91 -20.65 12.12
N ASP A 43 14.09 -21.07 13.07
CA ASP A 43 12.85 -21.83 12.87
C ASP A 43 11.59 -21.01 13.22
N ARG A 44 11.75 -19.74 13.61
CA ARG A 44 10.66 -18.87 14.03
C ARG A 44 10.44 -17.72 13.06
N VAL A 45 9.22 -17.63 12.54
CA VAL A 45 8.72 -16.47 11.80
C VAL A 45 7.94 -15.57 12.75
N THR A 46 8.07 -14.25 12.58
CA THR A 46 7.36 -13.24 13.36
C THR A 46 6.70 -12.25 12.41
N THR A 47 5.79 -11.41 12.92
CA THR A 47 5.18 -10.32 12.16
C THR A 47 6.23 -9.46 11.44
N TYR A 48 7.32 -9.09 12.13
CA TYR A 48 8.42 -8.32 11.55
C TYR A 48 9.15 -9.01 10.38
N HIS A 49 9.22 -10.35 10.36
CA HIS A 49 9.80 -11.06 9.23
C HIS A 49 8.95 -10.88 7.97
N LEU A 50 7.62 -11.04 8.10
CA LEU A 50 6.67 -10.91 7.00
C LEU A 50 6.54 -9.46 6.52
N GLU A 51 6.51 -8.49 7.44
CA GLU A 51 6.52 -7.07 7.08
C GLU A 51 7.81 -6.68 6.34
N ALA A 52 8.97 -7.19 6.78
CA ALA A 52 10.24 -6.95 6.12
C ALA A 52 10.32 -7.62 4.74
N GLU A 53 9.69 -8.78 4.58
CA GLU A 53 9.58 -9.48 3.30
C GLU A 53 8.68 -8.73 2.30
N ILE A 54 7.52 -8.24 2.72
CA ILE A 54 6.66 -7.38 1.90
C ILE A 54 7.45 -6.15 1.42
N ALA A 55 8.17 -5.50 2.34
CA ALA A 55 9.02 -4.38 2.00
C ALA A 55 10.17 -4.77 1.04
N ALA A 56 10.74 -5.96 1.20
CA ALA A 56 11.81 -6.48 0.35
C ALA A 56 11.34 -6.79 -1.07
N CYS A 57 10.14 -7.33 -1.25
CA CYS A 57 9.53 -7.58 -2.56
C CYS A 57 9.41 -6.27 -3.36
N HIS A 58 8.90 -5.20 -2.72
CA HIS A 58 8.89 -3.87 -3.33
C HIS A 58 10.29 -3.34 -3.62
N ALA A 59 11.23 -3.54 -2.69
CA ALA A 59 12.58 -3.01 -2.79
C ALA A 59 13.45 -3.69 -3.85
N GLN A 60 13.17 -4.98 -4.15
CA GLN A 60 13.94 -5.80 -5.08
C GLN A 60 13.47 -5.62 -6.53
N ALA A 61 12.18 -5.35 -6.75
CA ALA A 61 11.63 -5.23 -8.08
C ALA A 61 12.10 -3.95 -8.80
N PRO A 62 12.56 -4.05 -10.07
CA PRO A 62 13.08 -2.90 -10.82
C PRO A 62 12.00 -1.88 -11.21
N SER A 63 10.74 -2.31 -11.33
CA SER A 63 9.57 -1.45 -11.53
C SER A 63 8.38 -1.92 -10.70
N PHE A 64 7.32 -1.11 -10.65
CA PHE A 64 6.10 -1.45 -9.92
C PHE A 64 5.40 -2.68 -10.49
N GLU A 65 5.34 -2.76 -11.82
CA GLU A 65 4.71 -3.83 -12.59
C GLU A 65 5.41 -5.17 -12.38
N THR A 66 6.73 -5.15 -12.14
CA THR A 66 7.54 -6.34 -11.86
C THR A 66 7.60 -6.72 -10.38
N THR A 67 6.83 -6.04 -9.52
CA THR A 67 6.77 -6.41 -8.09
C THR A 67 6.15 -7.80 -7.96
N ASP A 68 6.75 -8.65 -7.14
CA ASP A 68 6.21 -9.97 -6.83
C ASP A 68 4.97 -9.84 -5.91
N TRP A 69 3.84 -9.51 -6.53
CA TRP A 69 2.57 -9.33 -5.83
C TRP A 69 2.03 -10.62 -5.24
N GLN A 70 2.32 -11.76 -5.87
CA GLN A 70 1.92 -13.06 -5.34
C GLN A 70 2.63 -13.31 -4.00
N ARG A 71 3.95 -13.08 -3.93
CA ARG A 71 4.67 -13.23 -2.66
C ARG A 71 4.17 -12.25 -1.59
N ILE A 72 3.87 -11.00 -1.97
CA ILE A 72 3.29 -10.01 -1.04
C ILE A 72 1.93 -10.49 -0.50
N LEU A 73 1.06 -11.03 -1.36
CA LEU A 73 -0.24 -11.56 -0.95
C LEU A 73 -0.06 -12.73 0.02
N ASP A 74 0.83 -13.69 -0.29
CA ASP A 74 1.12 -14.84 0.57
C ASP A 74 1.68 -14.39 1.93
N SER A 75 2.58 -13.40 1.95
CA SER A 75 3.10 -12.83 3.21
C SER A 75 2.00 -12.14 4.02
N TYR A 76 1.01 -11.49 3.38
CA TYR A 76 -0.14 -10.93 4.09
C TYR A 76 -1.09 -12.01 4.62
N ASP A 77 -1.28 -13.11 3.88
CA ASP A 77 -2.02 -14.28 4.34
C ASP A 77 -1.40 -14.86 5.61
N GLU A 78 -0.09 -15.12 5.61
CA GLU A 78 0.66 -15.57 6.78
C GLU A 78 0.59 -14.55 7.94
N LEU A 79 0.69 -13.26 7.62
CA LEU A 79 0.69 -12.19 8.61
C LEU A 79 -0.66 -12.07 9.32
N LEU A 80 -1.78 -12.28 8.61
CA LEU A 80 -3.11 -12.32 9.22
C LEU A 80 -3.29 -13.49 10.18
N LEU A 81 -2.68 -14.64 9.91
CA LEU A 81 -2.72 -15.78 10.85
C LEU A 81 -1.97 -15.47 12.14
N LEU A 82 -0.84 -14.76 12.06
CA LEU A 82 -0.03 -14.38 13.23
C LEU A 82 -0.60 -13.16 13.99
N ASN A 83 -1.20 -12.21 13.27
CA ASN A 83 -1.69 -10.96 13.83
C ASN A 83 -2.98 -10.51 13.10
N PRO A 84 -4.15 -11.04 13.48
CA PRO A 84 -5.41 -10.64 12.88
C PRO A 84 -5.68 -9.15 13.08
N SER A 85 -5.72 -8.39 11.98
CA SER A 85 -5.92 -6.94 12.02
C SER A 85 -6.69 -6.47 10.79
N PRO A 86 -7.70 -5.58 10.95
CA PRO A 86 -8.44 -5.03 9.82
C PRO A 86 -7.55 -4.19 8.90
N VAL A 87 -6.46 -3.59 9.43
CA VAL A 87 -5.48 -2.85 8.60
C VAL A 87 -4.65 -3.82 7.76
N ILE A 88 -4.25 -4.96 8.32
CA ILE A 88 -3.52 -6.00 7.57
C ILE A 88 -4.46 -6.58 6.50
N ALA A 89 -5.72 -6.85 6.82
CA ALA A 89 -6.71 -7.34 5.86
C ALA A 89 -6.97 -6.35 4.72
N LEU A 90 -7.04 -5.05 5.02
CA LEU A 90 -7.15 -4.02 3.99
C LEU A 90 -5.92 -4.02 3.06
N ASN A 91 -4.71 -4.08 3.61
CA ASN A 91 -3.48 -4.11 2.80
C ASN A 91 -3.38 -5.39 1.95
N ARG A 92 -3.84 -6.53 2.48
CA ARG A 92 -3.96 -7.79 1.75
C ARG A 92 -4.91 -7.64 0.55
N ALA A 93 -6.08 -7.03 0.74
CA ALA A 93 -7.03 -6.79 -0.34
C ALA A 93 -6.44 -5.91 -1.46
N VAL A 94 -5.60 -4.93 -1.10
CA VAL A 94 -4.84 -4.13 -2.09
C VAL A 94 -3.87 -5.00 -2.88
N ALA A 95 -3.13 -5.91 -2.22
CA ALA A 95 -2.25 -6.86 -2.89
C ALA A 95 -3.03 -7.81 -3.82
N LEU A 96 -4.19 -8.32 -3.39
CA LEU A 96 -5.08 -9.12 -4.23
C LEU A 96 -5.52 -8.33 -5.47
N GLY A 97 -5.84 -7.05 -5.31
CA GLY A 97 -6.22 -6.17 -6.41
C GLY A 97 -5.14 -5.99 -7.49
N GLN A 98 -3.86 -6.09 -7.12
CA GLN A 98 -2.77 -6.03 -8.09
C GLN A 98 -2.67 -7.31 -8.94
N ILE A 99 -3.17 -8.43 -8.45
CA ILE A 99 -3.13 -9.73 -9.14
C ILE A 99 -4.42 -9.96 -9.92
N ARG A 100 -5.57 -9.70 -9.30
CA ARG A 100 -6.91 -10.05 -9.80
C ARG A 100 -7.71 -8.84 -10.28
N GLY A 101 -7.14 -7.64 -10.20
CA GLY A 101 -7.77 -6.40 -10.61
C GLY A 101 -8.61 -5.72 -9.52
N PRO A 102 -9.02 -4.47 -9.75
CA PRO A 102 -9.63 -3.61 -8.73
C PRO A 102 -10.99 -4.11 -8.23
N ALA A 103 -11.76 -4.83 -9.06
CA ALA A 103 -13.04 -5.41 -8.66
C ALA A 103 -12.87 -6.44 -7.52
N ALA A 104 -11.86 -7.31 -7.62
CA ALA A 104 -11.58 -8.30 -6.58
C ALA A 104 -11.19 -7.64 -5.24
N ALA A 105 -10.44 -6.54 -5.28
CA ALA A 105 -10.12 -5.77 -4.07
C ALA A 105 -11.37 -5.12 -3.45
N LEU A 106 -12.29 -4.57 -4.26
CA LEU A 106 -13.54 -3.98 -3.78
C LEU A 106 -14.46 -5.01 -3.09
N GLU A 107 -14.49 -6.23 -3.62
CA GLU A 107 -15.22 -7.36 -3.04
C GLU A 107 -14.64 -7.73 -1.67
N GLU A 108 -13.32 -7.89 -1.56
CA GLU A 108 -12.69 -8.23 -0.28
C GLU A 108 -12.86 -7.11 0.76
N ILE A 109 -12.69 -5.85 0.35
CA ILE A 109 -12.88 -4.69 1.23
C ILE A 109 -14.34 -4.55 1.68
N ALA A 110 -15.32 -5.10 0.96
CA ALA A 110 -16.73 -5.04 1.35
C ALA A 110 -16.97 -5.57 2.77
N GLY A 111 -16.29 -6.66 3.14
CA GLY A 111 -16.39 -7.24 4.49
C GLY A 111 -15.69 -6.43 5.58
N LEU A 112 -14.89 -5.42 5.23
CA LEU A 112 -14.11 -4.60 6.15
C LEU A 112 -14.71 -3.21 6.43
N ARG A 113 -15.65 -2.74 5.59
CA ARG A 113 -16.09 -1.33 5.60
C ARG A 113 -16.72 -0.89 6.92
N ASP A 114 -17.46 -1.80 7.55
CA ASP A 114 -18.17 -1.51 8.80
C ASP A 114 -17.30 -1.77 10.04
N HIS A 115 -16.04 -2.15 9.87
CA HIS A 115 -15.14 -2.39 10.99
C HIS A 115 -14.80 -1.05 11.69
N PRO A 116 -15.08 -0.87 12.99
CA PRO A 116 -14.91 0.42 13.67
C PRO A 116 -13.50 1.01 13.58
N ALA A 117 -12.47 0.15 13.64
CA ALA A 117 -11.08 0.57 13.51
C ALA A 117 -10.71 1.16 12.13
N LEU A 118 -11.53 0.97 11.09
CA LEU A 118 -11.30 1.52 9.76
C LEU A 118 -12.16 2.75 9.45
N ALA A 119 -13.19 3.05 10.25
CA ALA A 119 -14.16 4.11 9.97
C ALA A 119 -13.53 5.50 9.81
N ASP A 120 -12.51 5.80 10.63
CA ASP A 120 -11.74 7.06 10.56
C ASP A 120 -10.33 6.86 9.97
N TYR A 121 -10.06 5.68 9.39
CA TYR A 121 -8.78 5.37 8.78
C TYR A 121 -8.75 5.89 7.35
N TYR A 122 -8.22 7.11 7.17
CA TYR A 122 -8.17 7.76 5.84
C TYR A 122 -7.63 6.86 4.70
N PRO A 123 -6.66 5.94 4.89
CA PRO A 123 -6.18 5.08 3.83
C PRO A 123 -7.25 4.11 3.30
N LEU A 124 -8.23 3.68 4.10
CA LEU A 124 -9.37 2.91 3.59
C LEU A 124 -10.11 3.71 2.52
N HIS A 125 -10.45 4.97 2.83
CA HIS A 125 -11.19 5.83 1.91
C HIS A 125 -10.34 6.25 0.71
N ALA A 126 -9.04 6.50 0.88
CA ALA A 126 -8.16 6.76 -0.26
C ALA A 126 -8.08 5.55 -1.21
N THR A 127 -7.98 4.33 -0.67
CA THR A 127 -7.98 3.09 -1.43
C THR A 127 -9.31 2.85 -2.15
N LEU A 128 -10.45 3.01 -1.46
CA LEU A 128 -11.77 2.88 -2.09
C LEU A 128 -11.97 3.91 -3.20
N GLY A 129 -11.53 5.16 -2.99
CA GLY A 129 -11.56 6.20 -4.01
C GLY A 129 -10.83 5.78 -5.29
N GLU A 130 -9.61 5.25 -5.15
CA GLU A 130 -8.81 4.78 -6.28
C GLU A 130 -9.45 3.56 -6.98
N LEU A 131 -9.90 2.56 -6.22
CA LEU A 131 -10.50 1.35 -6.79
C LEU A 131 -11.82 1.64 -7.52
N TYR A 132 -12.66 2.53 -7.00
CA TYR A 132 -13.88 2.96 -7.69
C TYR A 132 -13.57 3.74 -8.96
N HIS A 133 -12.58 4.63 -8.93
CA HIS A 133 -12.13 5.33 -10.12
C HIS A 133 -11.63 4.35 -11.20
N GLN A 134 -10.82 3.37 -10.84
CA GLN A 134 -10.30 2.34 -11.75
C GLN A 134 -11.40 1.44 -12.34
N THR A 135 -12.57 1.37 -11.71
CA THR A 135 -13.73 0.61 -12.18
C THR A 135 -14.79 1.49 -12.85
N GLY A 136 -14.51 2.77 -13.09
CA GLY A 136 -15.42 3.72 -13.73
C GLY A 136 -16.57 4.21 -12.85
N ARG A 137 -16.53 3.94 -11.54
CA ARG A 137 -17.54 4.32 -10.54
C ARG A 137 -17.21 5.67 -9.92
N GLU A 138 -17.30 6.70 -10.75
CA GLU A 138 -16.76 8.03 -10.41
C GLU A 138 -17.47 8.70 -9.22
N ALA A 139 -18.80 8.54 -9.10
CA ALA A 139 -19.55 9.13 -7.99
C ALA A 139 -19.08 8.57 -6.62
N GLU A 140 -18.87 7.26 -6.53
CA GLU A 140 -18.34 6.60 -5.35
C GLU A 140 -16.88 6.97 -5.09
N ALA A 141 -16.07 7.09 -6.16
CA ALA A 141 -14.69 7.54 -6.05
C ALA A 141 -14.59 8.91 -5.38
N LEU A 142 -15.36 9.89 -5.88
CA LEU A 142 -15.39 11.25 -5.35
C LEU A 142 -15.87 11.30 -3.89
N LEU A 143 -16.87 10.50 -3.53
CA LEU A 143 -17.35 10.41 -2.14
C LEU A 143 -16.22 9.96 -1.20
N HIS A 144 -15.48 8.93 -1.57
CA HIS A 144 -14.40 8.40 -0.75
C HIS A 144 -13.16 9.30 -0.73
N TYR A 145 -12.80 9.95 -1.83
CA TYR A 145 -11.72 10.95 -1.81
C TYR A 145 -12.05 12.15 -0.91
N ARG A 146 -13.30 12.63 -0.88
CA ARG A 146 -13.73 13.68 0.06
C ARG A 146 -13.59 13.22 1.50
N ARG A 147 -14.06 12.01 1.81
CA ARG A 147 -13.93 11.45 3.16
C ARG A 147 -12.48 11.27 3.59
N ALA A 148 -11.61 10.79 2.71
CA ALA A 148 -10.17 10.69 2.97
C ALA A 148 -9.54 12.07 3.25
N LEU A 149 -10.00 13.12 2.54
CA LEU A 149 -9.52 14.48 2.70
C LEU A 149 -9.95 15.10 4.04
N GLU A 150 -11.13 14.77 4.54
CA GLU A 150 -11.60 15.17 5.88
C GLU A 150 -10.77 14.55 6.99
N LEU A 151 -10.39 13.27 6.84
CA LEU A 151 -9.73 12.48 7.88
C LEU A 151 -8.22 12.72 7.98
N THR A 152 -7.57 13.22 6.93
CA THR A 152 -6.11 13.41 6.92
C THR A 152 -5.69 14.84 7.22
N ALA A 153 -4.76 14.99 8.16
CA ALA A 153 -4.08 16.25 8.46
C ALA A 153 -2.76 16.43 7.65
N CYS A 154 -2.32 15.41 6.90
CA CYS A 154 -1.06 15.44 6.18
C CYS A 154 -1.18 16.25 4.88
N GLU A 155 -0.63 17.46 4.83
CA GLU A 155 -0.83 18.37 3.70
C GLU A 155 -0.42 17.80 2.32
N PRO A 156 0.70 17.07 2.16
CA PRO A 156 0.99 16.39 0.90
C PRO A 156 -0.10 15.41 0.44
N VAL A 157 -0.72 14.67 1.38
CA VAL A 157 -1.84 13.78 1.10
C VAL A 157 -3.08 14.60 0.73
N ARG A 158 -3.34 15.71 1.43
CA ARG A 158 -4.47 16.61 1.13
C ARG A 158 -4.37 17.19 -0.27
N ARG A 159 -3.18 17.65 -0.70
CA ARG A 159 -2.95 18.13 -2.08
C ARG A 159 -3.15 17.02 -3.11
N PHE A 160 -2.64 15.83 -2.85
CA PHE A 160 -2.88 14.66 -3.71
C PHE A 160 -4.38 14.35 -3.88
N LEU A 161 -5.14 14.30 -2.78
CA LEU A 161 -6.57 14.02 -2.81
C LEU A 161 -7.37 15.13 -3.50
N ARG A 162 -7.02 16.40 -3.31
CA ARG A 162 -7.63 17.52 -4.05
C ARG A 162 -7.42 17.41 -5.56
N ARG A 163 -6.24 16.98 -6.01
CA ARG A 163 -6.00 16.70 -7.44
C ARG A 163 -6.87 15.57 -7.95
N ARG A 164 -7.05 14.49 -7.17
CA ARG A 164 -7.95 13.39 -7.54
C ARG A 164 -9.41 13.84 -7.66
N LEU A 165 -9.86 14.75 -6.80
CA LEU A 165 -11.21 15.34 -6.85
C LEU A 165 -11.44 16.33 -8.00
N ALA A 166 -10.39 16.82 -8.64
CA ALA A 166 -10.45 17.80 -9.72
C ALA A 166 -10.28 17.18 -11.12
N ARG A 167 -10.10 15.85 -11.19
CA ARG A 167 -10.10 15.08 -12.45
C ARG A 167 -11.53 14.79 -12.88
#